data_AF-A0A031FYS1-F1
#
_entry.id   AF-A0A031FYS1-F1
#
_cell.length_a   1.000
_cell.length_b   1.000
_cell.length_c   1.000
_cell.angle_alpha   90.00
_cell.angle_beta   90.00
_cell.angle_gamma   90.00
#
_symmetry.space_group_name_H-M   'P 1'
#
loop_
_entity.id
_entity.type
_entity.pdbx_description
1 polymer ?
#
loop_
_entity_poly.entity_id
_entity_poly.type
_entity_poly.pdbx_seq_one_letter_code
_entity_poly.pdbx_strand_id
1 'polypeptide(L)'
;MIVDVAGVLFRWESRRDDWYFVPLPEEVSADIRDVPRPGRGFGSVPVQVTIGASTWRTSIFPDASRGVYVLPLKRSVREREGISDGDTVHARLDVFDG
;
A
#
# COMPACT_ATOMS: atom_id res chain seq x y z
N MET A 1 -4.80 9.63 9.74
CA MET A 1 -3.34 9.73 10.00
C MET A 1 -2.55 9.92 8.69
N ILE A 2 -1.59 10.86 8.59
CA ILE A 2 -0.78 11.08 7.37
C ILE A 2 0.68 10.67 7.60
N VAL A 3 1.22 9.81 6.74
CA VAL A 3 2.58 9.26 6.85
C VAL A 3 3.25 9.19 5.48
N ASP A 4 4.57 9.40 5.43
CA ASP A 4 5.38 9.16 4.23
C ASP A 4 6.10 7.81 4.40
N VAL A 5 5.99 6.94 3.40
CA VAL A 5 6.56 5.59 3.42
C VAL A 5 7.41 5.33 2.20
N ALA A 6 8.35 4.40 2.32
CA ALA A 6 9.11 3.86 1.21
C ALA A 6 9.05 2.33 1.25
N GLY A 7 8.94 1.70 0.08
CA GLY A 7 8.96 0.25 -0.03
C GLY A 7 9.34 -0.21 -1.43
N VAL A 8 9.95 -1.39 -1.54
CA VAL A 8 10.33 -1.99 -2.81
C VAL A 8 9.11 -2.61 -3.46
N LEU A 9 8.78 -2.18 -4.69
CA LEU A 9 7.70 -2.76 -5.47
C LEU A 9 8.03 -4.23 -5.74
N PHE A 10 7.08 -5.11 -5.45
CA PHE A 10 7.18 -6.52 -5.83
C PHE A 10 5.91 -6.96 -6.55
N ARG A 11 6.11 -7.82 -7.54
CA ARG A 11 5.02 -8.57 -8.17
C ARG A 11 4.53 -9.69 -7.23
N TRP A 12 3.22 -9.82 -7.09
CA TRP A 12 2.63 -10.95 -6.39
C TRP A 12 2.56 -12.17 -7.32
N GLU A 13 3.13 -13.28 -6.88
CA GLU A 13 3.13 -14.56 -7.60
C GLU A 13 1.78 -15.29 -7.49
N SER A 14 0.71 -14.69 -8.01
CA SER A 14 -0.54 -15.40 -8.29
C SER A 14 -0.51 -15.94 -9.72
N ARG A 15 -0.96 -17.19 -9.93
CA ARG A 15 -0.85 -17.92 -11.22
C ARG A 15 -1.59 -17.27 -12.40
N ARG A 16 -2.34 -16.18 -12.21
CA ARG A 16 -3.20 -15.58 -13.26
C ARG A 16 -3.21 -14.06 -13.36
N ASP A 17 -2.76 -13.33 -12.33
CA ASP A 17 -2.92 -11.87 -12.30
C ASP A 17 -1.60 -11.14 -12.02
N ASP A 18 -1.35 -10.08 -12.78
CA ASP A 18 -0.21 -9.17 -12.63
C ASP A 18 -0.47 -8.13 -11.53
N TRP A 19 -0.60 -8.58 -10.27
CA TRP A 19 -0.71 -7.67 -9.14
C TRP A 19 0.68 -7.24 -8.65
N TYR A 20 0.82 -5.94 -8.36
CA TYR A 20 2.03 -5.37 -7.81
C TYR A 20 1.72 -4.68 -6.50
N PHE A 21 2.60 -4.82 -5.53
CA PHE A 21 2.42 -4.28 -4.19
C PHE A 21 3.68 -3.61 -3.68
N VAL A 22 3.47 -2.61 -2.84
CA VAL A 22 4.52 -1.95 -2.06
C VAL A 22 4.28 -2.31 -0.59
N PRO A 23 5.22 -2.97 0.10
CA PRO A 23 5.10 -3.20 1.53
C PRO A 23 5.31 -1.86 2.26
N LEU A 24 4.50 -1.61 3.29
CA LEU A 24 4.75 -0.50 4.20
C LEU A 24 5.85 -0.89 5.19
N PRO A 25 6.59 0.09 5.75
CA PRO A 25 7.48 -0.12 6.87
C PRO A 25 6.76 -0.81 8.05
N GLU A 26 7.50 -1.61 8.82
CA GLU A 26 6.97 -2.35 9.96
C GLU A 26 6.38 -1.44 11.02
N GLU A 27 7.09 -0.37 11.38
CA GLU A 27 6.66 0.63 12.37
C GLU A 27 5.32 1.27 11.96
N VAL A 28 5.22 1.75 10.73
CA VAL A 28 3.99 2.33 10.20
C VAL A 28 2.86 1.30 10.15
N SER A 29 3.17 0.04 9.85
CA SER A 29 2.19 -1.03 9.86
C SER A 29 1.67 -1.35 11.26
N ALA A 30 2.52 -1.23 12.29
CA ALA A 30 2.14 -1.36 13.70
C ALA A 30 1.24 -0.19 14.11
N ASP A 31 1.66 1.05 13.82
CA ASP A 31 0.87 2.26 14.11
C ASP A 31 -0.53 2.20 13.48
N ILE A 32 -0.61 1.75 12.22
CA ILE A 32 -1.89 1.58 11.54
C ILE A 32 -2.72 0.52 12.27
N ARG A 33 -2.14 -0.59 12.70
CA ARG A 33 -2.87 -1.69 13.35
C ARG A 33 -3.41 -1.30 14.73
N ASP A 34 -2.71 -0.44 15.45
CA ASP A 34 -3.07 -0.04 16.82
C ASP A 34 -4.26 0.91 16.87
N VAL A 35 -4.61 1.55 15.76
CA VAL A 35 -5.81 2.40 15.65
C VAL A 35 -7.05 1.52 15.50
N PRO A 36 -7.99 1.53 16.48
CA PRO A 36 -9.22 0.76 16.38
C PRO A 36 -10.10 1.27 15.24
N ARG A 37 -10.58 0.37 14.38
CA ARG A 37 -11.49 0.72 13.27
C ARG A 37 -12.72 -0.19 13.27
N PRO A 38 -13.90 0.31 12.85
CA PRO A 38 -15.05 -0.55 12.62
C PRO A 38 -14.65 -1.68 11.67
N GLY A 39 -14.99 -2.92 12.03
CA GLY A 39 -14.54 -4.10 11.31
C GLY A 39 -14.90 -4.04 9.82
N ARG A 40 -13.92 -3.72 8.97
CA ARG A 40 -14.00 -3.91 7.53
C ARG A 40 -13.43 -5.28 7.19
N GLY A 41 -14.05 -5.97 6.23
CA GLY A 41 -13.63 -7.31 5.81
C GLY A 41 -12.12 -7.37 5.54
N PHE A 42 -11.50 -8.48 5.97
CA PHE A 42 -10.09 -8.82 5.74
C PHE A 42 -9.05 -7.87 6.37
N GLY A 43 -9.43 -7.01 7.34
CA GLY A 43 -8.48 -6.09 7.99
C GLY A 43 -7.98 -4.98 7.07
N SER A 44 -8.70 -4.71 5.99
CA SER A 44 -8.36 -3.68 5.02
C SER A 44 -8.55 -2.27 5.59
N VAL A 45 -7.62 -1.38 5.27
CA VAL A 45 -7.63 0.02 5.75
C VAL A 45 -7.72 0.96 4.54
N PRO A 46 -8.75 1.82 4.45
CA PRO A 46 -8.90 2.75 3.34
C PRO A 46 -7.91 3.91 3.48
N VAL A 47 -7.26 4.25 2.37
CA VAL A 47 -6.24 5.28 2.29
C VAL A 47 -6.41 6.14 1.04
N GLN A 48 -5.96 7.38 1.10
CA GLN A 48 -5.56 8.14 -0.08
C GLN A 48 -4.03 8.09 -0.21
N VAL A 49 -3.58 7.80 -1.42
CA VAL A 49 -2.17 7.58 -1.73
C VAL A 49 -1.73 8.66 -2.70
N THR A 50 -0.56 9.22 -2.48
CA THR A 50 0.13 10.06 -3.46
C THR A 50 1.51 9.50 -3.73
N ILE A 51 1.82 9.25 -4.99
CA ILE A 51 3.13 8.83 -5.49
C ILE A 51 3.46 9.73 -6.67
N GLY A 52 4.55 10.50 -6.55
CA GLY A 52 4.91 11.51 -7.54
C GLY A 52 3.75 12.48 -7.79
N ALA A 53 3.25 12.53 -9.03
CA ALA A 53 2.12 13.37 -9.42
C ALA A 53 0.75 12.66 -9.34
N SER A 54 0.73 11.36 -9.04
CA SER A 54 -0.49 10.55 -9.00
C SER A 54 -1.08 10.48 -7.60
N THR A 55 -2.33 10.93 -7.44
CA THR A 55 -3.12 10.75 -6.21
C THR A 55 -4.38 9.94 -6.47
N TRP A 56 -4.65 8.91 -5.66
CA TRP A 56 -5.88 8.11 -5.76
C TRP A 56 -6.29 7.50 -4.42
N ARG A 57 -7.55 7.05 -4.33
CA ARG A 57 -8.07 6.30 -3.17
C ARG A 57 -8.01 4.79 -3.43
N THR A 58 -7.61 4.05 -2.41
CA THR A 58 -7.52 2.58 -2.41
C THR A 58 -7.61 2.06 -0.97
N SER A 59 -7.42 0.76 -0.78
CA SER A 59 -7.17 0.18 0.53
C SER A 59 -5.78 -0.48 0.57
N ILE A 60 -5.15 -0.45 1.74
CA ILE A 60 -4.03 -1.32 2.10
C ILE A 60 -4.56 -2.57 2.79
N PHE A 61 -3.82 -3.67 2.68
CA PHE A 61 -4.25 -4.99 3.18
C PHE A 61 -3.15 -5.61 4.04
N PRO A 62 -3.49 -6.35 5.10
CA PRO A 62 -2.49 -7.09 5.86
C PRO A 62 -1.94 -8.23 4.99
N ASP A 63 -0.62 -8.32 4.88
CA ASP A 63 0.08 -9.47 4.31
C ASP A 63 0.45 -10.43 5.45
N ALA A 64 -0.22 -11.59 5.49
CA ALA A 64 0.01 -12.59 6.52
C ALA A 64 1.42 -13.21 6.49
N SER A 65 2.10 -13.20 5.33
CA SER A 65 3.45 -13.74 5.17
C SER A 65 4.52 -12.78 5.65
N ARG A 66 4.32 -11.47 5.46
CA ARG A 66 5.28 -10.41 5.81
C ARG A 66 5.00 -9.75 7.15
N GLY A 67 3.78 -9.88 7.68
CA GLY A 67 3.36 -9.22 8.92
C GLY A 67 3.10 -7.72 8.79
N VAL A 68 3.21 -7.15 7.59
CA VAL A 68 3.03 -5.72 7.31
C VAL A 68 1.79 -5.46 6.46
N TYR A 69 1.39 -4.20 6.36
CA TYR A 69 0.41 -3.80 5.35
C TYR A 69 1.07 -3.68 3.98
N VAL A 70 0.32 -4.03 2.94
CA VAL A 70 0.73 -3.87 1.54
C VAL A 70 -0.22 -2.93 0.80
N LEU A 71 0.38 -2.04 0.01
CA LEU A 71 -0.31 -1.11 -0.89
C LEU A 71 -0.36 -1.69 -2.30
N PRO A 72 -1.53 -1.98 -2.88
CA PRO A 72 -1.64 -2.35 -4.29
C PRO A 72 -1.30 -1.17 -5.20
N LEU A 73 -0.47 -1.41 -6.21
CA LEU A 73 -0.08 -0.41 -7.20
C LEU A 73 -0.63 -0.77 -8.59
N LYS A 74 -1.57 0.04 -9.07
CA LYS A 74 -2.20 -0.15 -10.38
C LYS A 74 -1.19 0.04 -11.50
N ARG A 75 -1.33 -0.73 -12.59
CA ARG A 75 -0.52 -0.60 -13.81
C ARG A 75 -0.48 0.84 -14.34
N SER A 76 -1.62 1.52 -14.40
CA SER A 76 -1.71 2.90 -14.92
C SER A 76 -0.94 3.93 -14.07
N VAL A 77 -0.78 3.68 -12.76
CA VAL A 77 0.05 4.54 -11.90
C VAL A 77 1.53 4.24 -12.16
N ARG A 78 1.91 2.96 -12.25
CA ARG A 78 3.29 2.54 -12.56
C ARG A 78 3.77 3.14 -13.88
N GLU A 79 2.96 3.04 -14.91
CA GLU A 79 3.27 3.60 -16.24
C GLU A 79 3.40 5.13 -16.21
N ARG A 80 2.56 5.82 -15.42
CA ARG A 80 2.60 7.30 -15.34
C ARG A 80 3.83 7.81 -14.57
N GLU A 81 4.17 7.16 -13.47
CA GLU A 81 5.26 7.58 -12.59
C GLU A 81 6.60 6.89 -12.95
N GLY A 82 6.63 6.07 -14.00
CA GLY A 82 7.85 5.40 -14.48
C GLY A 82 8.37 4.31 -13.53
N ILE A 83 7.50 3.65 -12.78
CA ILE A 83 7.87 2.68 -11.74
C ILE A 83 7.85 1.25 -12.31
N SER A 84 8.97 0.55 -12.13
CA SER A 84 9.18 -0.84 -12.54
C SER A 84 9.25 -1.79 -11.34
N ASP A 85 9.20 -3.10 -11.62
CA ASP A 85 9.39 -4.14 -10.60
C ASP A 85 10.77 -4.00 -9.95
N GLY A 86 10.84 -4.11 -8.62
CA GLY A 86 12.07 -3.91 -7.86
C GLY A 86 12.43 -2.45 -7.54
N ASP A 87 11.70 -1.45 -8.07
CA ASP A 87 11.96 -0.06 -7.75
C ASP A 87 11.52 0.29 -6.31
N THR A 88 12.26 1.20 -5.68
CA THR A 88 11.84 1.80 -4.41
C THR A 88 10.79 2.87 -4.67
N VAL A 89 9.60 2.68 -4.12
CA VAL A 89 8.46 3.58 -4.27
C VAL A 89 8.31 4.41 -3.01
N HIS A 90 8.32 5.73 -3.16
CA HIS A 90 7.98 6.67 -2.11
C HIS A 90 6.51 7.07 -2.22
N ALA A 91 5.74 6.86 -1.17
CA ALA A 91 4.32 7.15 -1.13
C ALA A 91 3.96 7.97 0.10
N ARG A 92 3.13 8.99 -0.10
CA ARG A 92 2.42 9.67 0.99
C ARG A 92 1.06 9.01 1.17
N LEU A 93 0.79 8.52 2.37
CA LEU A 93 -0.47 7.89 2.74
C LEU A 93 -1.24 8.78 3.69
N ASP A 94 -2.49 9.05 3.34
CA ASP A 94 -3.50 9.59 4.23
C ASP A 94 -4.47 8.45 4.60
N VAL A 95 -4.28 7.91 5.79
CA VAL A 95 -5.03 6.79 6.36
C VAL A 95 -6.31 7.33 6.96
N PHE A 96 -7.44 6.86 6.44
CA PHE A 96 -8.75 7.28 6.93
C PHE A 96 -9.12 6.49 8.18
N ASP A 97 -9.57 7.20 9.21
CA ASP A 97 -9.81 6.64 10.54
C ASP A 97 -11.26 6.15 10.75
N GLY A 98 -12.15 6.33 9.76
CA GLY A 98 -13.54 5.88 9.81
C GLY A 98 -14.53 6.97 9.47
#